data_AF-A0A7C3M2P2-F1
#
_entry.id   AF-A0A7C3M2P2-F1
#
_cell.length_a   1.000
_cell.length_b   1.000
_cell.length_c   1.000
_cell.angle_alpha   90.00
_cell.angle_beta   90.00
_cell.angle_gamma   90.00
#
_symmetry.space_group_name_H-M   'P 1'
#
loop_
_entity.id
_entity.type
_entity.pdbx_description
1 polymer ?
#
loop_
_entity_poly.entity_id
_entity_poly.type
_entity_poly.pdbx_seq_one_letter_code
_entity_poly.pdbx_strand_id
1 'polypeptide(L)' 'VKAIFVDASANPTLAQRVANDMGIKVVRLYSGSLGAKGSGAETYLDYIRFNTTAIVEALR' A
#
# COMPACT_ATOMS: atom_id res chain seq x y z
N VAL A 1 -2.13 6.86 -15.20
CA VAL A 1 -1.75 5.99 -14.05
C VAL A 1 -2.96 5.87 -13.13
N LYS A 2 -3.28 4.68 -12.60
CA LYS A 2 -4.51 4.45 -11.81
C LYS A 2 -4.33 4.58 -10.29
N ALA A 3 -3.14 4.28 -9.77
CA ALA A 3 -2.84 4.30 -8.34
C ALA A 3 -1.36 4.60 -8.07
N ILE A 4 -1.06 5.16 -6.89
CA ILE A 4 0.29 5.31 -6.33
C ILE A 4 0.40 4.37 -5.13
N PHE A 5 1.44 3.55 -5.10
CA PHE A 5 1.70 2.64 -3.98
C PHE A 5 2.82 3.20 -3.10
N VAL A 6 2.59 3.17 -1.79
CA VAL A 6 3.60 3.61 -0.80
C VAL A 6 3.74 2.57 0.29
N ASP A 7 4.93 2.50 0.87
CA ASP A 7 5.17 1.67 2.03
C ASP A 7 4.35 2.14 3.24
N ALA A 8 3.84 1.18 4.03
CA ALA A 8 3.02 1.44 5.19
C ALA A 8 3.75 2.23 6.29
N SER A 9 5.07 2.04 6.42
CA SER A 9 5.94 2.75 7.35
C SER A 9 6.48 4.08 6.82
N ALA A 10 6.32 4.36 5.52
CA ALA A 10 6.76 5.61 4.92
C ALA A 10 5.85 6.81 5.23
N ASN A 11 6.43 8.01 5.25
CA ASN A 11 5.68 9.26 5.36
C ASN A 11 4.85 9.48 4.08
N PRO A 12 3.51 9.57 4.17
CA PRO A 12 2.64 9.62 2.99
C PRO A 12 2.61 11.00 2.32
N THR A 13 3.17 12.05 2.93
CA THR A 13 2.92 13.45 2.54
C THR A 13 3.27 13.73 1.08
N LEU A 14 4.41 13.21 0.60
CA LEU A 14 4.85 13.45 -0.78
C LEU A 14 3.92 12.75 -1.78
N ALA A 15 3.62 11.47 -1.55
CA ALA A 15 2.73 10.70 -2.39
C ALA A 15 1.31 11.27 -2.39
N GLN A 16 0.82 11.78 -1.25
CA GLN A 16 -0.49 12.40 -1.15
C GLN A 16 -0.59 13.70 -1.97
N ARG A 17 0.47 14.52 -2.00
CA ARG A 17 0.51 15.72 -2.86
C ARG A 17 0.40 15.35 -4.33
N VAL A 18 1.27 14.43 -4.79
CA VAL A 18 1.24 13.95 -6.18
C VAL A 18 -0.12 13.35 -6.53
N ALA A 19 -0.69 12.55 -5.64
CA ALA A 19 -2.01 11.96 -5.80
C ALA A 19 -3.12 13.01 -5.93
N ASN A 20 -3.10 14.05 -5.11
CA ASN A 20 -4.09 15.12 -5.16
C ASN A 20 -3.99 15.91 -6.48
N ASP A 21 -2.79 16.24 -6.92
CA ASP A 21 -2.55 16.98 -8.17
C ASP A 21 -3.01 16.17 -9.41
N MET A 22 -2.94 14.85 -9.32
CA MET A 22 -3.27 13.94 -10.43
C MET A 22 -4.67 13.30 -10.32
N GLY A 23 -5.40 13.52 -9.22
CA GLY A 23 -6.68 12.85 -8.94
C GLY A 23 -6.54 11.32 -8.77
N ILE A 24 -5.39 10.84 -8.29
CA ILE A 24 -5.04 9.42 -8.18
C ILE A 24 -5.15 8.95 -6.72
N LYS A 25 -5.49 7.67 -6.49
CA LYS A 25 -5.53 7.09 -5.14
C LYS A 25 -4.13 6.69 -4.65
N VAL A 26 -3.84 6.95 -3.37
CA VAL A 26 -2.68 6.40 -2.66
C VAL A 26 -3.07 5.12 -1.95
N VAL A 27 -2.31 4.05 -2.16
CA VAL A 27 -2.52 2.74 -1.54
C VAL A 27 -1.29 2.37 -0.72
N ARG A 28 -1.51 1.98 0.54
CA ARG A 28 -0.44 1.52 1.41
C ARG A 28 -0.20 0.03 1.21
N LEU A 29 1.06 -0.34 1.07
CA LEU A 29 1.53 -1.73 1.02
C LEU A 29 2.48 -1.97 2.18
N TYR A 30 2.56 -3.20 2.67
CA TYR A 30 3.68 -3.58 3.51
C TYR A 30 4.92 -3.75 2.64
N SER A 31 6.05 -3.17 3.02
CA SER A 31 7.35 -3.47 2.41
C SER A 31 8.46 -3.47 3.45
N GLY A 32 9.51 -4.25 3.22
CA GLY A 32 10.69 -4.32 4.11
C GLY A 32 10.48 -5.02 5.46
N SER A 33 9.24 -5.22 5.92
CA SER A 33 8.92 -5.97 7.14
C SER A 33 7.50 -6.54 7.13
N LEU A 34 7.26 -7.52 8.00
CA LEU A 34 5.92 -8.05 8.25
C LEU A 34 5.08 -7.05 9.04
N GLY A 35 3.76 -7.18 8.93
CA GLY A 35 2.84 -6.36 9.69
C GLY A 35 2.86 -6.69 11.19
N ALA A 36 2.45 -5.71 12.00
CA ALA A 36 2.31 -5.89 13.44
C ALA A 36 1.20 -6.90 13.76
N LYS A 37 1.22 -7.47 14.97
CA LYS A 37 0.18 -8.39 15.43
C LYS A 37 -1.22 -7.74 15.31
N GLY A 38 -2.14 -8.44 14.65
CA GLY A 38 -3.50 -7.99 14.37
C GLY A 38 -3.66 -7.25 13.04
N SER A 39 -2.60 -7.14 12.22
CA SER A 39 -2.65 -6.41 10.96
C SER A 39 -3.13 -7.24 9.77
N GLY A 40 -3.21 -8.57 9.89
CA GLY A 40 -3.49 -9.47 8.77
C GLY A 40 -2.33 -9.57 7.76
N ALA A 41 -1.10 -9.26 8.19
CA ALA A 41 0.14 -9.36 7.41
C ALA A 41 1.32 -9.88 8.26
N GLU A 42 1.02 -10.65 9.30
CA GLU A 42 1.96 -11.13 10.33
C GLU A 42 2.88 -12.25 9.82
N THR A 43 2.48 -12.94 8.76
CA THR A 43 3.31 -13.95 8.08
C THR A 43 3.69 -13.47 6.70
N TYR A 44 4.75 -14.05 6.12
CA TYR A 44 5.13 -13.72 4.75
C TYR A 44 4.01 -14.03 3.73
N LEU A 45 3.24 -15.10 3.96
CA LEU A 45 2.12 -15.43 3.07
C LEU A 45 0.97 -14.42 3.19
N ASP A 46 0.66 -13.97 4.41
CA ASP A 46 -0.35 -12.94 4.63
C ASP A 46 0.10 -11.59 4.06
N TYR A 47 1.37 -11.25 4.24
CA TYR A 47 2.02 -10.09 3.63
C TYR A 47 1.88 -10.09 2.10
N ILE A 48 2.21 -11.20 1.42
CA ILE A 48 2.09 -11.29 -0.04
C ILE A 48 0.62 -11.25 -0.46
N ARG A 49 -0.28 -11.92 0.28
CA ARG A 49 -1.72 -11.93 -0.02
C ARG A 49 -2.33 -10.55 0.12
N PHE A 50 -2.03 -9.84 1.20
CA PHE A 50 -2.48 -8.48 1.44
C PHE A 50 -2.02 -7.55 0.32
N ASN A 51 -0.71 -7.52 0.03
CA ASN A 51 -0.15 -6.64 -0.98
C ASN A 51 -0.72 -6.93 -2.38
N THR A 52 -0.84 -8.20 -2.74
CA THR A 52 -1.40 -8.60 -4.04
C THR A 52 -2.86 -8.16 -4.18
N THR A 53 -3.66 -8.37 -3.13
CA THR A 53 -5.07 -7.95 -3.11
C THR A 53 -5.20 -6.44 -3.26
N ALA A 54 -4.44 -5.68 -2.47
CA ALA A 54 -4.44 -4.21 -2.51
C ALA A 54 -4.02 -3.67 -3.90
N ILE A 55 -3.01 -4.28 -4.54
CA ILE A 55 -2.58 -3.88 -5.89
C ILE A 55 -3.68 -4.16 -6.92
N VAL A 56 -4.26 -5.37 -6.91
CA VAL A 56 -5.29 -5.74 -7.89
C VAL A 56 -6.53 -4.86 -7.74
N GLU A 57 -6.98 -4.59 -6.51
CA GLU A 57 -8.12 -3.73 -6.24
C GLU A 57 -7.88 -2.27 -6.67
N ALA A 58 -6.67 -1.76 -6.48
CA ALA A 58 -6.30 -0.40 -6.86
C ALA A 58 -6.21 -0.18 -8.37
N LEU A 59 -5.99 -1.24 -9.15
CA LEU A 59 -5.80 -1.19 -10.61
C LEU A 59 -7.06 -1.53 -11.41
N ARG A 60 -8.14 -1.96 -10.74
CA ARG A 60 -9.48 -2.05 -11.34
C ARG A 60 -9.96 -0.64 -11.69
#